data_AF-A0A8B8AML6-F1
#
_entry.id   AF-A0A8B8AML6-F1
#
_cell.length_a   1.000
_cell.length_b   1.000
_cell.length_c   1.000
_cell.angle_alpha   90.00
_cell.angle_beta   90.00
_cell.angle_gamma   90.00
#
_symmetry.space_group_name_H-M   'P 1'
#
loop_
_entity.id
_entity.type
_entity.pdbx_description
1 polymer ?
#
loop_
_entity_poly.entity_id
_entity_poly.type
_entity_poly.pdbx_seq_one_letter_code
_entity_poly.pdbx_strand_id
1 'polypeptide(L)'
;MTENINEGERILEDFLQKASDNYEDSEETIVATVSMERTVENLMAAVAEKEKEVYALRRDLAAAKREISALKETAAQQSSWRTQLDGRPRAGVLPKDLAEKNGMMELMPGSGVYVYAKDIRIASKKASGTAIARYLMLVFYTNHELVERQHLRGKWETGIRPFNCESHFWSPE
;
A
#
# COMPACT_ATOMS: atom_id res chain seq x y z
N MET A 1 -83.70 -23.58 38.87
CA MET A 1 -83.01 -24.67 38.13
C MET A 1 -82.36 -24.19 36.83
N THR A 2 -82.78 -23.07 36.24
CA THR A 2 -82.22 -22.50 34.99
C THR A 2 -80.85 -21.82 35.16
N GLU A 3 -80.58 -21.20 36.32
CA GLU A 3 -79.29 -20.51 36.56
C GLU A 3 -78.07 -21.44 36.57
N ASN A 4 -78.23 -22.69 37.06
CA ASN A 4 -77.14 -23.68 37.05
C ASN A 4 -76.82 -24.22 35.65
N ILE A 5 -77.78 -24.16 34.72
CA ILE A 5 -77.57 -24.58 33.32
C ILE A 5 -76.78 -23.49 32.59
N ASN A 6 -77.16 -22.23 32.77
CA ASN A 6 -76.49 -21.09 32.14
C ASN A 6 -75.03 -20.93 32.59
N GLU A 7 -74.71 -21.19 33.87
CA GLU A 7 -73.33 -21.14 34.35
C GLU A 7 -72.49 -22.29 33.77
N GLY A 8 -73.08 -23.47 33.57
CA GLY A 8 -72.41 -24.61 32.94
C GLY A 8 -72.10 -24.34 31.45
N GLU A 9 -73.01 -23.73 30.72
CA GLU A 9 -72.80 -23.32 29.32
C GLU A 9 -71.67 -22.30 29.20
N ARG A 10 -71.63 -21.29 30.09
CA ARG A 10 -70.58 -20.27 30.07
C ARG A 10 -69.19 -20.83 30.35
N ILE A 11 -69.07 -21.78 31.28
CA ILE A 11 -67.79 -22.46 31.57
C ILE A 11 -67.31 -23.27 30.35
N LEU A 12 -68.23 -23.91 29.64
CA LEU A 12 -67.89 -24.69 28.45
C LEU A 12 -67.44 -23.78 27.30
N GLU A 13 -68.12 -22.65 27.08
CA GLU A 13 -67.73 -21.64 26.08
C GLU A 13 -66.35 -21.04 26.39
N ASP A 14 -66.08 -20.65 27.64
CA ASP A 14 -64.78 -20.14 28.06
C ASP A 14 -63.66 -21.18 27.87
N PHE A 15 -63.95 -22.45 28.11
CA PHE A 15 -62.97 -23.54 27.91
C PHE A 15 -62.69 -23.79 26.44
N LEU A 16 -63.73 -23.80 25.59
CA LEU A 16 -63.60 -23.96 24.14
C LEU A 16 -62.86 -22.78 23.51
N GLN A 17 -63.16 -21.54 23.94
CA GLN A 17 -62.45 -20.35 23.47
C GLN A 17 -60.97 -20.41 23.85
N LYS A 18 -60.64 -20.71 25.11
CA LYS A 18 -59.23 -20.87 25.54
C LYS A 18 -58.50 -21.97 24.80
N ALA A 19 -59.17 -23.09 24.49
CA ALA A 19 -58.58 -24.17 23.71
C ALA A 19 -58.33 -23.76 22.25
N SER A 20 -59.23 -22.96 21.67
CA SER A 20 -59.08 -22.39 20.32
C SER A 20 -57.91 -21.41 20.26
N ASP A 21 -57.85 -20.47 21.20
CA ASP A 21 -56.78 -19.45 21.25
C ASP A 21 -55.40 -20.10 21.45
N ASN A 22 -55.30 -21.14 22.28
CA ASN A 22 -54.05 -21.91 22.46
C ASN A 22 -53.61 -22.64 21.19
N TYR A 23 -54.56 -23.09 20.36
CA TYR A 23 -54.24 -23.79 19.12
C TYR A 23 -53.72 -22.80 18.07
N GLU A 24 -54.33 -21.63 17.93
CA GLU A 24 -53.87 -20.56 17.03
C GLU A 24 -52.48 -20.02 17.41
N ASP A 25 -52.21 -19.79 18.70
CA ASP A 25 -50.90 -19.35 19.21
C ASP A 25 -49.80 -20.40 18.94
N SER A 26 -50.17 -21.70 18.96
CA SER A 26 -49.26 -22.78 18.60
C SER A 26 -48.92 -22.83 17.11
N GLU A 27 -49.89 -22.55 16.23
CA GLU A 27 -49.64 -22.49 14.79
C GLU A 27 -48.76 -21.29 14.41
N GLU A 28 -49.00 -20.11 15.01
CA GLU A 28 -48.17 -18.93 14.77
C GLU A 28 -46.73 -19.16 15.23
N THR A 29 -46.54 -19.81 16.39
CA THR A 29 -45.21 -20.19 16.89
C THR A 29 -44.51 -21.19 15.96
N ILE A 30 -45.24 -22.17 15.41
CA ILE A 30 -44.68 -23.14 14.45
C ILE A 30 -44.29 -22.44 13.14
N VAL A 31 -45.10 -21.52 12.63
CA VAL A 31 -44.78 -20.77 11.41
C VAL A 31 -43.54 -19.88 11.61
N ALA A 32 -43.42 -19.23 12.78
CA ALA A 32 -42.27 -18.40 13.11
C ALA A 32 -40.97 -19.22 13.22
N THR A 33 -41.04 -20.40 13.86
CA THR A 33 -39.88 -21.30 13.99
C THR A 33 -39.42 -21.86 12.64
N VAL A 34 -40.33 -22.33 11.79
CA VAL A 34 -40.01 -22.80 10.42
C VAL A 34 -39.43 -21.67 9.56
N SER A 35 -39.94 -20.45 9.70
CA SER A 35 -39.38 -19.27 9.02
C SER A 35 -37.94 -19.00 9.48
N MET A 36 -37.69 -19.03 10.79
CA MET A 36 -36.36 -18.85 11.37
C MET A 36 -35.38 -19.93 10.89
N GLU A 37 -35.77 -21.19 10.89
CA GLU A 37 -34.94 -22.30 10.41
C GLU A 37 -34.47 -22.08 8.96
N ARG A 38 -35.37 -21.66 8.06
CA ARG A 38 -35.01 -21.32 6.68
C ARG A 38 -34.04 -20.15 6.61
N THR A 39 -34.19 -19.14 7.47
CA THR A 39 -33.21 -18.03 7.49
C THR A 39 -31.83 -18.49 7.95
N VAL A 40 -31.77 -19.39 8.94
CA VAL A 40 -30.51 -19.96 9.43
C VAL A 40 -29.85 -20.80 8.34
N GLU A 41 -30.60 -21.65 7.63
CA GLU A 41 -30.08 -22.41 6.48
C GLU A 41 -29.52 -21.51 5.39
N ASN A 42 -30.24 -20.45 5.02
CA ASN A 42 -29.78 -19.49 4.03
C ASN A 42 -28.51 -18.75 4.47
N LEU A 43 -28.43 -18.36 5.74
CA LEU A 43 -27.24 -17.72 6.31
C LEU A 43 -26.04 -18.68 6.34
N MET A 44 -26.25 -19.94 6.72
CA MET A 44 -25.20 -20.96 6.68
C MET A 44 -24.66 -21.17 5.27
N ALA A 45 -25.53 -21.23 4.26
CA ALA A 45 -25.12 -21.32 2.86
C ALA A 45 -24.32 -20.09 2.41
N ALA A 46 -24.76 -18.89 2.79
CA ALA A 46 -24.06 -17.65 2.48
C ALA A 46 -22.68 -17.57 3.15
N VAL A 47 -22.57 -18.01 4.41
CA VAL A 47 -21.29 -18.07 5.13
C VAL A 47 -20.34 -19.04 4.44
N ALA A 48 -20.80 -20.25 4.08
CA ALA A 48 -19.98 -21.24 3.40
C ALA A 48 -19.43 -20.72 2.06
N GLU A 49 -20.24 -19.96 1.30
CA GLU A 49 -19.77 -19.35 0.06
C GLU A 49 -18.74 -18.25 0.29
N LYS A 50 -18.95 -17.40 1.31
CA LYS A 50 -17.98 -16.37 1.69
C LYS A 50 -16.67 -16.95 2.20
N GLU A 51 -16.69 -18.07 2.89
CA GLU A 51 -15.48 -18.78 3.33
C GLU A 51 -14.65 -19.27 2.14
N LYS A 52 -15.29 -19.80 1.08
CA LYS A 52 -14.59 -20.17 -0.16
C LYS A 52 -13.95 -18.95 -0.83
N GLU A 53 -14.67 -17.84 -0.92
CA GLU A 53 -14.17 -16.59 -1.50
C GLU A 53 -12.95 -16.08 -0.71
N VAL A 54 -13.03 -16.07 0.63
CA VAL A 54 -11.90 -15.68 1.50
C VAL A 54 -10.71 -16.62 1.30
N TYR A 55 -10.94 -17.93 1.15
CA TYR A 55 -9.87 -18.88 0.89
C TYR A 55 -9.17 -18.63 -0.44
N ALA A 56 -9.93 -18.38 -1.51
CA ALA A 56 -9.39 -18.03 -2.83
C ALA A 56 -8.56 -16.74 -2.76
N LEU A 57 -9.10 -15.67 -2.16
CA LEU A 57 -8.39 -14.41 -2.00
C LEU A 57 -7.10 -14.54 -1.18
N ARG A 58 -7.10 -15.37 -0.11
CA ARG A 58 -5.89 -15.65 0.67
C ARG A 58 -4.82 -16.34 -0.16
N ARG A 59 -5.22 -17.26 -1.05
CA ARG A 59 -4.31 -17.95 -1.98
C ARG A 59 -3.71 -16.98 -2.98
N ASP A 60 -4.53 -16.12 -3.57
CA ASP A 60 -4.09 -15.12 -4.54
C ASP A 60 -3.15 -14.09 -3.91
N LEU A 61 -3.48 -13.62 -2.71
CA LEU A 61 -2.62 -12.73 -1.94
C LEU A 61 -1.26 -13.39 -1.63
N ALA A 62 -1.25 -14.67 -1.27
CA ALA A 62 0.00 -15.40 -1.05
C ALA A 62 0.82 -15.54 -2.34
N ALA A 63 0.17 -15.79 -3.49
CA ALA A 63 0.84 -15.84 -4.79
C ALA A 63 1.43 -14.47 -5.18
N ALA A 64 0.65 -13.40 -5.09
CA ALA A 64 1.10 -12.03 -5.35
C ALA A 64 2.26 -11.62 -4.43
N LYS A 65 2.24 -12.01 -3.14
CA LYS A 65 3.37 -11.77 -2.23
C LYS A 65 4.65 -12.46 -2.69
N ARG A 66 4.56 -13.72 -3.17
CA ARG A 66 5.72 -14.45 -3.69
C ARG A 66 6.25 -13.82 -4.98
N GLU A 67 5.37 -13.37 -5.85
CA GLU A 67 5.76 -12.69 -7.08
C GLU A 67 6.44 -11.35 -6.78
N ILE A 68 5.91 -10.56 -5.85
CA ILE A 68 6.55 -9.33 -5.38
C ILE A 68 7.92 -9.61 -4.76
N SER A 69 8.08 -10.67 -3.95
CA SER A 69 9.40 -11.00 -3.41
C SER A 69 10.38 -11.40 -4.52
N ALA A 70 9.96 -12.19 -5.50
CA ALA A 70 10.79 -12.57 -6.64
C ALA A 70 11.17 -11.36 -7.51
N LEU A 71 10.23 -10.44 -7.74
CA LEU A 71 10.48 -9.18 -8.44
C LEU A 71 11.41 -8.26 -7.65
N LYS A 72 11.32 -8.24 -6.32
CA LYS A 72 12.25 -7.49 -5.47
C LYS A 72 13.65 -8.10 -5.48
N GLU A 73 13.79 -9.42 -5.48
CA GLU A 73 15.08 -10.10 -5.56
C GLU A 73 15.75 -9.88 -6.92
N THR A 74 14.99 -10.01 -8.01
CA THR A 74 15.48 -9.69 -9.36
C THR A 74 15.79 -8.20 -9.52
N ALA A 75 14.97 -7.31 -8.97
CA ALA A 75 15.28 -5.88 -8.92
C ALA A 75 16.52 -5.60 -8.07
N ALA A 76 16.72 -6.28 -6.93
CA ALA A 76 17.91 -6.15 -6.10
C ALA A 76 19.18 -6.65 -6.82
N GLN A 77 19.06 -7.72 -7.61
CA GLN A 77 20.12 -8.22 -8.47
C GLN A 77 20.40 -7.30 -9.66
N GLN A 78 19.38 -6.59 -10.17
CA GLN A 78 19.53 -5.55 -11.20
C GLN A 78 19.98 -4.19 -10.63
N SER A 79 19.76 -3.92 -9.34
CA SER A 79 19.99 -2.63 -8.69
C SER A 79 21.38 -2.48 -8.08
N SER A 80 22.40 -3.12 -8.65
CA SER A 80 23.77 -2.66 -8.39
C SER A 80 23.99 -1.25 -8.99
N TRP A 81 23.13 -0.81 -9.91
CA TRP A 81 23.26 0.47 -10.60
C TRP A 81 21.96 1.28 -10.61
N ARG A 82 22.09 2.60 -10.44
CA ARG A 82 20.97 3.54 -10.32
C ARG A 82 20.36 3.84 -11.69
N THR A 83 19.05 3.99 -11.78
CA THR A 83 18.34 4.34 -13.01
C THR A 83 17.66 5.71 -12.94
N GLN A 84 17.53 6.36 -14.09
CA GLN A 84 16.78 7.59 -14.29
C GLN A 84 15.29 7.27 -14.54
N LEU A 85 14.42 8.29 -14.52
CA LEU A 85 12.96 8.14 -14.73
C LEU A 85 12.61 7.58 -16.12
N ASP A 86 13.50 7.76 -17.10
CA ASP A 86 13.38 7.22 -18.45
C ASP A 86 13.91 5.78 -18.59
N GLY A 87 14.24 5.13 -17.47
CA GLY A 87 14.75 3.75 -17.43
C GLY A 87 16.22 3.58 -17.80
N ARG A 88 16.92 4.68 -18.15
CA ARG A 88 18.35 4.64 -18.47
C ARG A 88 19.21 4.58 -17.21
N PRO A 89 20.42 4.00 -17.26
CA PRO A 89 21.33 4.05 -16.12
C PRO A 89 21.74 5.51 -15.83
N ARG A 90 21.73 5.89 -14.56
CA ARG A 90 22.23 7.18 -14.09
C ARG A 90 23.76 7.16 -14.10
N ALA A 91 24.36 8.33 -14.32
CA ALA A 91 25.81 8.48 -14.25
C ALA A 91 26.36 8.06 -12.88
N GLY A 92 27.50 7.40 -12.87
CA GLY A 92 28.10 6.83 -11.66
C GLY A 92 28.92 5.59 -11.94
N VAL A 93 29.13 4.78 -10.90
CA VAL A 93 29.84 3.49 -11.02
C VAL A 93 28.95 2.48 -11.75
N LEU A 94 29.40 2.03 -12.92
CA LEU A 94 28.67 1.13 -13.80
C LEU A 94 29.61 0.08 -14.40
N PRO A 95 29.11 -1.10 -14.80
CA PRO A 95 29.87 -2.04 -15.62
C PRO A 95 30.13 -1.44 -17.00
N LYS A 96 31.32 -1.72 -17.54
CA LYS A 96 31.73 -1.24 -18.87
C LYS A 96 30.72 -1.59 -19.96
N ASP A 97 30.26 -2.84 -19.99
CA ASP A 97 29.33 -3.33 -21.02
C ASP A 97 27.99 -2.57 -21.01
N LEU A 98 27.50 -2.23 -19.81
CA LEU A 98 26.25 -1.48 -19.65
C LEU A 98 26.43 -0.02 -20.08
N ALA A 99 27.57 0.58 -19.73
CA ALA A 99 27.89 1.95 -20.10
C ALA A 99 28.02 2.10 -21.63
N GLU A 100 28.73 1.18 -22.29
CA GLU A 100 28.90 1.18 -23.74
C GLU A 100 27.58 1.02 -24.48
N LYS A 101 26.73 0.09 -24.03
CA LYS A 101 25.37 -0.11 -24.59
C LYS A 101 24.52 1.16 -24.54
N ASN A 102 24.72 1.99 -23.51
CA ASN A 102 23.98 3.23 -23.32
C ASN A 102 24.69 4.47 -23.90
N GLY A 103 25.84 4.30 -24.57
CA GLY A 103 26.62 5.41 -25.12
C GLY A 103 27.19 6.35 -24.05
N MET A 104 27.55 5.81 -22.89
CA MET A 104 28.21 6.55 -21.82
C MET A 104 29.72 6.49 -21.98
N MET A 105 30.41 7.53 -21.57
CA MET A 105 31.87 7.61 -21.59
C MET A 105 32.42 7.54 -20.16
N GLU A 106 33.58 6.89 -20.02
CA GLU A 106 34.28 6.84 -18.75
C GLU A 106 34.87 8.21 -18.42
N LEU A 107 34.61 8.71 -17.21
CA LEU A 107 35.06 10.03 -16.79
C LEU A 107 36.58 10.06 -16.56
N MET A 108 37.11 8.98 -15.98
CA MET A 108 38.54 8.78 -15.77
C MET A 108 38.90 7.33 -16.14
N PRO A 109 39.97 7.09 -16.90
CA PRO A 109 40.37 5.74 -17.29
C PRO A 109 40.54 4.81 -16.08
N GLY A 110 39.84 3.67 -16.08
CA GLY A 110 39.93 2.65 -15.03
C GLY A 110 39.21 3.01 -13.72
N SER A 111 38.43 4.09 -13.68
CA SER A 111 37.62 4.46 -12.51
C SER A 111 36.31 3.68 -12.43
N GLY A 112 35.83 3.14 -13.56
CA GLY A 112 34.50 2.54 -13.68
C GLY A 112 33.36 3.56 -13.51
N VAL A 113 33.66 4.86 -13.51
CA VAL A 113 32.67 5.94 -13.40
C VAL A 113 32.31 6.44 -14.79
N TYR A 114 31.05 6.30 -15.17
CA TYR A 114 30.55 6.63 -16.50
C TYR A 114 29.54 7.78 -16.47
N VAL A 115 29.59 8.62 -17.51
CA VAL A 115 28.72 9.80 -17.70
C VAL A 115 28.29 9.89 -19.15
N TYR A 116 27.10 10.44 -19.43
CA TYR A 116 26.71 10.73 -20.80
C TYR A 116 27.51 11.90 -21.37
N ALA A 117 27.99 11.77 -22.62
CA ALA A 117 28.67 12.85 -23.33
C ALA A 117 27.80 14.12 -23.48
N LYS A 118 26.46 13.98 -23.49
CA LYS A 118 25.53 15.12 -23.49
C LYS A 118 25.69 15.98 -22.22
N ASP A 119 25.85 15.35 -21.06
CA ASP A 119 25.89 16.03 -19.77
C ASP A 119 27.23 16.75 -19.61
N ILE A 120 28.33 16.13 -20.06
CA ILE A 120 29.65 16.80 -20.10
C ILE A 120 29.62 18.06 -20.97
N ARG A 121 28.98 18.00 -22.15
CA ARG A 121 28.82 19.16 -23.04
C ARG A 121 27.95 20.27 -22.44
N ILE A 122 26.95 19.92 -21.62
CA ILE A 122 26.12 20.90 -20.94
C ILE A 122 26.90 21.54 -19.78
N ALA A 123 27.66 20.72 -19.04
CA ALA A 123 28.51 21.18 -17.96
C ALA A 123 29.55 22.18 -18.46
N SER A 124 30.26 21.87 -19.56
CA SER A 124 31.30 22.74 -20.12
C SER A 124 30.81 24.10 -20.60
N LYS A 125 29.50 24.26 -20.85
CA LYS A 125 28.86 25.52 -21.27
C LYS A 125 28.45 26.42 -20.09
N LYS A 126 28.60 25.96 -18.84
CA LYS A 126 28.22 26.75 -17.66
C LYS A 126 29.23 27.88 -17.41
N ALA A 127 28.73 29.00 -16.90
CA ALA A 127 29.49 30.25 -16.76
C ALA A 127 30.58 30.24 -15.68
N SER A 128 30.52 29.32 -14.70
CA SER A 128 31.47 29.27 -13.59
C SER A 128 31.75 27.85 -13.12
N GLY A 129 32.92 27.63 -12.52
CA GLY A 129 33.29 26.33 -11.92
C GLY A 129 32.25 25.84 -10.90
N THR A 130 31.69 26.75 -10.10
CA THR A 130 30.61 26.43 -9.16
C THR A 130 29.34 25.95 -9.87
N ALA A 131 28.97 26.57 -11.00
CA ALA A 131 27.82 26.14 -11.79
C ALA A 131 28.07 24.79 -12.48
N ILE A 132 29.30 24.53 -12.93
CA ILE A 132 29.74 23.23 -13.46
C ILE A 132 29.58 22.15 -12.38
N ALA A 133 30.17 22.37 -11.20
CA ALA A 133 30.13 21.43 -10.09
C ALA A 133 28.68 21.13 -9.64
N ARG A 134 27.85 22.18 -9.52
CA ARG A 134 26.43 22.03 -9.17
C ARG A 134 25.67 21.17 -10.19
N TYR A 135 25.90 21.42 -11.47
CA TYR A 135 25.25 20.63 -12.52
C TYR A 135 25.71 19.17 -12.49
N LEU A 136 27.02 18.92 -12.36
CA LEU A 136 27.54 17.55 -12.28
C LEU A 136 26.99 16.81 -11.05
N MET A 137 26.85 17.47 -9.90
CA MET A 137 26.22 16.86 -8.73
C MET A 137 24.79 16.37 -9.02
N LEU A 138 23.99 17.10 -9.81
CA LEU A 138 22.64 16.68 -10.20
C LEU A 138 22.61 15.55 -11.24
N VAL A 139 23.69 15.38 -12.00
CA VAL A 139 23.86 14.29 -12.96
C VAL A 139 24.09 12.97 -12.22
N PHE A 140 24.96 12.98 -11.20
CA PHE A 140 25.27 11.80 -10.39
C PHE A 140 24.25 11.49 -9.29
N TYR A 141 23.65 12.52 -8.69
CA TYR A 141 22.78 12.39 -7.52
C TYR A 141 21.40 12.98 -7.76
N THR A 142 20.39 12.43 -7.09
CA THR A 142 19.07 13.06 -7.00
C THR A 142 19.09 14.18 -5.95
N ASN A 143 18.13 15.10 -6.03
CA ASN A 143 17.97 16.13 -4.99
C ASN A 143 17.77 15.51 -3.61
N HIS A 144 17.05 14.40 -3.53
CA HIS A 144 16.84 13.69 -2.28
C HIS A 144 18.16 13.18 -1.69
N GLU A 145 19.03 12.60 -2.52
CA GLU A 145 20.33 12.06 -2.08
C GLU A 145 21.30 13.16 -1.65
N LEU A 146 21.27 14.32 -2.33
CA LEU A 146 22.07 15.47 -1.93
C LEU A 146 21.60 16.03 -0.58
N VAL A 147 20.28 16.04 -0.35
CA VAL A 147 19.69 16.47 0.93
C VAL A 147 19.91 15.45 2.03
N GLU A 148 19.89 14.15 1.75
CA GLU A 148 20.16 13.11 2.76
C GLU A 148 21.62 13.09 3.17
N ARG A 149 22.53 13.26 2.21
CA ARG A 149 23.95 13.19 2.50
C ARG A 149 24.46 14.40 3.27
N GLN A 150 23.73 15.53 3.25
CA GLN A 150 23.90 16.83 3.95
C GLN A 150 25.30 17.48 3.91
N HIS A 151 26.39 16.73 3.77
CA HIS A 151 27.77 17.17 3.88
C HIS A 151 28.69 16.28 3.02
N LEU A 152 29.63 16.90 2.30
CA LEU A 152 30.68 16.22 1.52
C LEU A 152 31.75 15.54 2.42
N ARG A 153 31.72 15.83 3.72
CA ARG A 153 32.51 15.15 4.76
C ARG A 153 31.55 14.21 5.48
N GLY A 154 31.67 12.91 5.22
CA GLY A 154 30.91 11.91 5.96
C GLY A 154 31.20 11.97 7.47
N LYS A 155 30.16 11.62 8.25
CA LYS A 155 30.05 11.35 9.69
C LYS A 155 29.82 12.58 10.58
N TRP A 156 28.69 12.58 11.31
CA TRP A 156 28.60 12.09 12.71
C TRP A 156 27.17 11.65 12.96
N GLU A 157 27.01 10.48 13.55
CA GLU A 157 25.78 10.07 14.20
C GLU A 157 25.40 11.11 15.26
N THR A 158 24.10 11.37 15.39
CA THR A 158 23.41 12.12 16.44
C THR A 158 23.54 13.65 16.48
N GLY A 159 22.37 14.31 16.44
CA GLY A 159 22.16 15.55 17.20
C GLY A 159 21.87 16.82 16.38
N ILE A 160 20.66 16.91 15.82
CA ILE A 160 19.81 18.11 15.67
C ILE A 160 20.53 19.49 15.71
N ARG A 161 20.37 20.28 14.64
CA ARG A 161 19.52 21.50 14.64
C ARG A 161 19.17 21.98 13.22
N PRO A 162 17.92 22.46 13.01
CA PRO A 162 17.47 23.02 11.74
C PRO A 162 18.09 24.41 11.51
N PHE A 163 18.40 24.71 10.25
CA PHE A 163 18.84 26.03 9.83
C PHE A 163 17.73 27.07 10.07
N ASN A 164 17.96 27.96 11.03
CA ASN A 164 17.20 29.19 11.18
C ASN A 164 17.86 30.24 10.29
N CYS A 165 17.18 30.64 9.22
CA CYS A 165 17.60 31.74 8.36
C CYS A 165 17.18 33.07 9.00
N GLU A 166 18.03 33.63 9.86
CA GLU A 166 17.93 35.06 10.20
C GLU A 166 18.90 35.85 9.32
N SER A 167 18.29 36.58 8.40
CA SER A 167 18.88 37.63 7.58
C SER A 167 19.60 38.65 8.45
N HIS A 168 20.92 38.80 8.27
CA HIS A 168 21.62 40.03 8.62
C HIS A 168 21.96 40.81 7.36
N PHE A 169 21.08 41.78 7.15
CA PHE A 169 21.17 43.02 6.39
C PHE A 169 22.58 43.62 6.46
N TRP A 170 23.28 43.70 5.32
CA TRP A 170 24.52 44.47 5.18
C TRP A 170 24.17 45.87 4.67
N SER A 171 24.45 46.90 5.48
CA SER A 171 24.58 48.29 5.01
C SER A 171 26.04 48.54 4.59
N PRO A 172 26.29 49.14 3.41
CA PRO A 172 27.59 49.67 3.06
C PRO A 172 27.74 51.13 3.50
N GLU A 173 28.94 51.47 3.99
CA GLU A 173 29.47 52.85 4.03
C GLU A 173 29.74 53.38 2.61
#